data_AF-A0A150PDA2-F1
#
_entry.id   AF-A0A150PDA2-F1
#
_cell.length_a   1.000
_cell.length_b   1.000
_cell.length_c   1.000
_cell.angle_alpha   90.00
_cell.angle_beta   90.00
_cell.angle_gamma   90.00
#
_symmetry.space_group_name_H-M   'P 1'
#
loop_
_entity.id
_entity.type
_entity.pdbx_description
1 polymer ?
#
loop_
_entity_poly.entity_id
_entity_poly.type
_entity_poly.pdbx_seq_one_letter_code
_entity_poly.pdbx_strand_id
1 'polypeptide(L)'
;MRKQVKITLRHGTPAEVGVQRLLSELLAKYDLTDWIFTEDVLVDEDAFPHSHPVLTLGTGNGSDELLCLAELVHEQLHWFEEERAEARDRAIEATVLHWPEVPSARPEGAGSESSTRLHLLVCYLEYQAMKLLVGERAARQTMTALAGHHYRWVYRTVLSEEQTIGALVARHGLLPEPLLQRGVARREEG
;
A
#
# COMPACT_ATOMS: atom_id res chain seq x y z
N MET A 1 18.26 -10.70 -10.11
CA MET A 1 18.70 -9.33 -10.52
C MET A 1 17.84 -8.37 -9.71
N ARG A 2 18.41 -7.41 -8.98
CA ARG A 2 17.58 -6.39 -8.30
C ARG A 2 16.90 -5.55 -9.39
N LYS A 3 15.57 -5.40 -9.34
CA LYS A 3 14.84 -4.51 -10.25
C LYS A 3 15.35 -3.09 -10.03
N GLN A 4 15.66 -2.38 -11.11
CA GLN A 4 16.16 -1.01 -11.02
C GLN A 4 14.98 -0.06 -11.21
N VAL A 5 14.52 0.56 -10.11
CA VAL A 5 13.45 1.56 -10.18
C VAL A 5 13.99 2.84 -10.79
N LYS A 6 13.35 3.30 -11.86
CA LYS A 6 13.61 4.57 -12.53
C LYS A 6 12.68 5.64 -11.96
N ILE A 7 13.27 6.62 -11.26
CA ILE A 7 12.54 7.72 -10.66
C ILE A 7 12.70 8.97 -11.53
N THR A 8 11.62 9.48 -12.09
CA THR A 8 11.57 10.70 -12.90
C THR A 8 10.83 11.82 -12.18
N LEU A 9 11.18 13.07 -12.51
CA LEU A 9 10.56 14.27 -11.94
C LEU A 9 9.68 14.93 -13.00
N ARG A 10 8.48 15.37 -12.63
CA ARG A 10 7.57 16.07 -13.55
C ARG A 10 8.04 17.49 -13.82
N HIS A 11 8.46 18.20 -12.78
CA HIS A 11 8.80 19.62 -12.83
C HIS A 11 10.25 19.90 -12.43
N GLY A 12 10.89 19.00 -11.69
CA GLY A 12 12.27 19.15 -11.22
C GLY A 12 12.41 20.17 -10.10
N THR A 13 11.34 20.44 -9.35
CA THR A 13 11.36 21.40 -8.25
C THR A 13 12.12 20.86 -7.03
N PRO A 14 12.54 21.73 -6.09
CA PRO A 14 13.25 21.29 -4.89
C PRO A 14 12.46 20.25 -4.07
N ALA A 15 11.13 20.32 -4.07
CA ALA A 15 10.27 19.36 -3.39
C ALA A 15 10.34 17.98 -4.06
N GLU A 16 10.19 17.93 -5.39
CA GLU A 16 10.29 16.68 -6.16
C GLU A 16 11.68 16.04 -6.07
N VAL A 17 12.75 16.86 -6.17
CA VAL A 17 14.14 16.39 -5.97
C VAL A 17 14.32 15.81 -4.56
N GLY A 18 13.70 16.42 -3.55
CA GLY A 18 13.69 15.93 -2.18
C GLY A 18 13.09 14.53 -2.08
N VAL A 19 11.92 14.31 -2.68
CA VAL A 19 11.25 13.00 -2.71
C VAL A 19 12.05 11.98 -3.53
N GLN A 20 12.58 12.33 -4.70
CA GLN A 20 13.42 11.42 -5.49
C GLN A 20 14.65 10.95 -4.71
N ARG A 21 15.31 11.86 -3.98
CA ARG A 21 16.43 11.48 -3.11
C ARG A 21 15.97 10.54 -2.01
N LEU A 22 14.88 10.85 -1.32
CA LEU A 22 14.32 9.99 -0.27
C LEU A 22 13.97 8.60 -0.81
N LEU A 23 13.32 8.49 -1.96
CA LEU A 23 13.02 7.22 -2.63
C LEU A 23 14.29 6.42 -2.95
N SER A 24 15.34 7.11 -3.41
CA SER A 24 16.64 6.47 -3.68
C SER A 24 17.29 5.93 -2.39
N GLU A 25 17.17 6.66 -1.29
CA GLU A 25 17.64 6.24 0.04
C GLU A 25 16.82 5.04 0.55
N LEU A 26 15.50 5.05 0.37
CA LEU A 26 14.61 3.94 0.72
C LEU A 26 14.97 2.65 -0.02
N LEU A 27 15.17 2.74 -1.35
CA LEU A 27 15.58 1.62 -2.20
C LEU A 27 16.95 1.04 -1.82
N ALA A 28 17.83 1.86 -1.22
CA ALA A 28 19.12 1.41 -0.71
C ALA A 28 19.03 0.81 0.70
N LYS A 29 18.11 1.32 1.54
CA LYS A 29 17.97 0.96 2.96
C LYS A 29 17.14 -0.30 3.18
N TYR A 30 16.05 -0.46 2.43
CA TYR A 30 15.10 -1.56 2.60
C TYR A 30 15.21 -2.56 1.44
N ASP A 31 14.99 -3.85 1.73
CA ASP A 31 14.85 -4.84 0.67
C ASP A 31 13.42 -4.77 0.09
N LEU A 32 13.27 -3.99 -0.97
CA LEU A 32 12.00 -3.79 -1.65
C LEU A 32 11.78 -4.75 -2.82
N THR A 33 12.68 -5.72 -3.04
CA THR A 33 12.69 -6.55 -4.27
C THR A 33 11.33 -7.18 -4.58
N ASP A 34 10.63 -7.68 -3.55
CA ASP A 34 9.32 -8.33 -3.69
C ASP A 34 8.12 -7.38 -3.64
N TRP A 35 8.38 -6.08 -3.47
CA TRP A 35 7.38 -5.01 -3.38
C TRP A 35 7.46 -4.04 -4.58
N ILE A 36 8.28 -4.33 -5.58
CA ILE A 36 8.39 -3.55 -6.83
C ILE A 36 7.67 -4.31 -7.96
N PHE A 37 6.51 -3.80 -8.37
CA PHE A 37 5.68 -4.38 -9.44
C PHE A 37 5.80 -3.60 -10.74
N THR A 38 5.97 -2.28 -10.65
CA THR A 38 6.45 -1.43 -11.76
C THR A 38 7.81 -0.81 -11.45
N GLU A 39 8.63 -0.58 -12.48
CA GLU A 39 9.95 0.03 -12.37
C GLU A 39 9.93 1.54 -12.64
N ASP A 40 8.86 2.07 -13.26
CA ASP A 40 8.74 3.50 -13.57
C ASP A 40 7.96 4.22 -12.48
N VAL A 41 8.64 5.17 -11.82
CA VAL A 41 8.07 6.04 -10.79
C VAL A 41 8.22 7.50 -11.22
N LEU A 42 7.10 8.23 -11.22
CA LEU A 42 7.05 9.67 -11.41
C LEU A 42 6.88 10.36 -10.04
N VAL A 43 7.57 11.46 -9.83
CA VAL A 43 7.30 12.39 -8.74
C VAL A 43 6.70 13.65 -9.33
N ASP A 44 5.53 14.03 -8.85
CA ASP A 44 4.76 15.18 -9.33
C ASP A 44 4.16 15.92 -8.12
N GLU A 45 4.62 17.14 -7.85
CA GLU A 45 4.18 17.90 -6.68
C GLU A 45 2.71 18.35 -6.73
N ASP A 46 2.12 18.43 -7.92
CA ASP A 46 0.73 18.85 -8.14
C ASP A 46 -0.24 17.66 -8.14
N ALA A 47 0.28 16.42 -8.11
CA ALA A 47 -0.51 15.20 -8.16
C ALA A 47 -0.81 14.63 -6.77
N PHE A 48 -2.02 14.08 -6.63
CA PHE A 48 -2.25 13.07 -5.60
C PHE A 48 -1.57 11.77 -6.02
N PRO A 49 -1.04 10.99 -5.07
CA PRO A 49 -0.50 9.67 -5.34
C PRO A 49 -1.50 8.79 -6.08
N HIS A 50 -0.99 8.06 -7.08
CA HIS A 50 -1.77 7.09 -7.85
C HIS A 50 -0.86 6.13 -8.64
N SER A 51 -1.34 4.91 -8.86
CA SER A 51 -0.58 3.86 -9.51
C SER A 51 -0.59 3.91 -11.04
N HIS A 52 -1.64 4.45 -11.67
CA HIS A 52 -1.86 4.31 -13.12
C HIS A 52 -2.08 5.66 -13.84
N PRO A 53 -1.61 5.81 -15.10
CA PRO A 53 -0.95 4.79 -15.94
C PRO A 53 0.54 4.60 -15.62
N VAL A 54 1.12 5.50 -14.83
CA VAL A 54 2.48 5.41 -14.29
C VAL A 54 2.38 5.66 -12.79
N LEU A 55 3.14 4.92 -11.99
CA LEU A 55 3.15 5.11 -10.55
C LEU A 55 3.66 6.51 -10.24
N THR A 56 2.79 7.35 -9.70
CA THR A 56 3.06 8.75 -9.41
C THR A 56 2.93 8.99 -7.91
N LEU A 57 3.98 9.57 -7.33
CA LEU A 57 4.01 9.99 -5.93
C LEU A 57 3.97 11.52 -5.83
N GLY A 58 3.24 12.02 -4.85
CA GLY A 58 3.19 13.45 -4.54
C GLY A 58 4.35 13.88 -3.63
N THR A 59 4.37 15.17 -3.27
CA THR A 59 5.32 15.71 -2.29
C THR A 59 4.70 15.92 -0.89
N GLY A 60 3.43 15.53 -0.71
CA GLY A 60 2.63 15.82 0.49
C GLY A 60 3.16 15.20 1.79
N ASN A 61 3.85 14.06 1.72
CA ASN A 61 4.49 13.43 2.88
C ASN A 61 5.82 14.10 3.28
N GLY A 62 6.28 15.08 2.50
CA GLY A 62 7.50 15.85 2.76
C GLY A 62 8.73 14.95 2.82
N SER A 63 9.41 14.98 3.97
CA SER A 63 10.63 14.20 4.23
C SER A 63 10.42 13.06 5.24
N ASP A 64 9.16 12.72 5.56
CA ASP A 64 8.87 11.59 6.43
C ASP A 64 9.15 10.28 5.71
N GLU A 65 10.24 9.63 6.11
CA GLU A 65 10.74 8.39 5.52
C GLU A 65 9.68 7.28 5.53
N LEU A 66 8.96 7.11 6.65
CA LEU A 66 8.04 5.99 6.81
C LEU A 66 6.73 6.21 6.05
N LEU A 67 6.25 7.45 5.97
CA LEU A 67 5.09 7.78 5.15
C LEU A 67 5.41 7.67 3.66
N CYS A 68 6.60 8.13 3.23
CA CYS A 68 7.04 7.97 1.85
C CYS A 68 7.21 6.49 1.47
N LEU A 69 7.77 5.67 2.37
CA LEU A 69 7.87 4.23 2.14
C LEU A 69 6.49 3.56 2.03
N ALA A 70 5.57 3.90 2.94
CA ALA A 70 4.21 3.37 2.93
C ALA A 70 3.48 3.72 1.63
N GLU A 71 3.58 4.96 1.17
CA GLU A 71 2.97 5.44 -0.08
C GLU A 71 3.55 4.74 -1.31
N LEU A 72 4.88 4.59 -1.40
CA LEU A 72 5.51 3.82 -2.47
C LEU A 72 4.98 2.38 -2.51
N VAL A 73 4.93 1.72 -1.35
CA VAL A 73 4.46 0.33 -1.24
C VAL A 73 2.97 0.23 -1.58
N HIS A 74 2.15 1.19 -1.13
CA HIS A 74 0.73 1.27 -1.42
C HIS A 74 0.49 1.29 -2.94
N GLU A 75 1.13 2.22 -3.65
CA GLU A 75 0.93 2.37 -5.08
C GLU A 75 1.50 1.18 -5.87
N GLN A 76 2.59 0.57 -5.39
CA GLN A 76 3.10 -0.68 -5.95
C GLN A 76 2.11 -1.84 -5.79
N LEU A 77 1.43 -1.94 -4.64
CA LEU A 77 0.44 -2.99 -4.39
C LEU A 77 -0.80 -2.88 -5.28
N HIS A 78 -1.16 -1.67 -5.74
CA HIS A 78 -2.18 -1.54 -6.77
C HIS A 78 -1.78 -2.21 -8.10
N TRP A 79 -0.51 -2.18 -8.50
CA TRP A 79 -0.03 -2.93 -9.67
C TRP A 79 -0.10 -4.44 -9.45
N PHE A 80 0.23 -4.92 -8.24
CA PHE A 80 0.07 -6.33 -7.88
C PHE A 80 -1.39 -6.81 -7.98
N GLU A 81 -2.32 -5.99 -7.51
CA GLU A 81 -3.75 -6.28 -7.58
C GLU A 81 -4.29 -6.25 -9.02
N GLU A 82 -3.75 -5.38 -9.88
CA GLU A 82 -4.17 -5.27 -11.29
C GLU A 82 -3.83 -6.54 -12.09
N GLU A 83 -2.65 -7.13 -11.87
CA GLU A 83 -2.30 -8.45 -12.42
C GLU A 83 -3.24 -9.58 -11.94
N ARG A 84 -4.05 -9.31 -10.90
CA ARG A 84 -4.97 -10.23 -10.23
C ARG A 84 -6.40 -9.69 -10.21
N ALA A 85 -6.78 -8.88 -11.20
CA ALA A 85 -8.05 -8.17 -11.23
C ALA A 85 -9.28 -9.04 -10.90
N GLU A 86 -9.39 -10.24 -11.49
CA GLU A 86 -10.52 -11.14 -11.19
C GLU A 86 -10.56 -11.60 -9.72
N ALA A 87 -9.39 -11.87 -9.13
CA ALA A 87 -9.30 -12.26 -7.73
C ALA A 87 -9.61 -11.08 -6.80
N ARG A 88 -9.10 -9.89 -7.15
CA ARG A 88 -9.39 -8.62 -6.48
C ARG A 88 -10.88 -8.33 -6.49
N ASP A 89 -11.54 -8.42 -7.64
CA ASP A 89 -12.96 -8.08 -7.78
C ASP A 89 -13.84 -9.06 -6.96
N ARG A 90 -13.52 -10.36 -6.96
CA ARG A 90 -14.18 -11.34 -6.07
C ARG A 90 -13.95 -11.04 -4.59
N ALA A 91 -12.75 -10.58 -4.22
CA ALA A 91 -12.45 -10.21 -2.84
C ALA A 91 -13.22 -8.96 -2.42
N ILE A 92 -13.32 -7.95 -3.30
CA ILE A 92 -14.13 -6.75 -3.10
C ILE A 92 -15.60 -7.13 -2.85
N GLU A 93 -16.18 -8.01 -3.67
CA GLU A 93 -17.55 -8.49 -3.46
C GLU A 93 -17.71 -9.23 -2.12
N ALA A 94 -16.74 -10.06 -1.75
CA ALA A 94 -16.76 -10.80 -0.49
C ALA A 94 -16.71 -9.89 0.75
N THR A 95 -16.17 -8.67 0.63
CA THR A 95 -16.14 -7.72 1.76
C THR A 95 -17.55 -7.34 2.25
N VAL A 96 -18.58 -7.42 1.40
CA VAL A 96 -19.97 -7.08 1.75
C VAL A 96 -20.51 -7.93 2.90
N LEU A 97 -20.03 -9.16 3.04
CA LEU A 97 -20.45 -10.06 4.11
C LEU A 97 -19.97 -9.63 5.50
N HIS A 98 -18.84 -8.92 5.55
CA HIS A 98 -18.22 -8.45 6.80
C HIS A 98 -18.53 -6.98 7.08
N TRP A 99 -18.54 -6.17 6.03
CA TRP A 99 -18.88 -4.74 6.07
C TRP A 99 -19.97 -4.46 5.03
N PRO A 100 -21.26 -4.68 5.38
CA PRO A 100 -22.37 -4.41 4.49
C PRO A 100 -22.42 -2.95 4.04
N GLU A 101 -22.11 -2.04 4.96
CA GLU A 101 -22.03 -0.60 4.70
C GLU A 101 -20.59 -0.12 4.88
N VAL A 102 -20.10 0.68 3.92
CA VAL A 102 -18.77 1.31 3.98
C VAL A 102 -18.90 2.78 3.59
N PRO A 103 -18.06 3.68 4.15
CA PRO A 103 -18.08 5.07 3.72
C PRO A 103 -17.60 5.19 2.28
N SER A 104 -18.31 5.97 1.47
CA SER A 104 -17.85 6.32 0.10
C SER A 104 -17.02 7.59 0.07
N ALA A 105 -17.44 8.62 0.81
CA ALA A 105 -16.85 9.95 0.72
C ALA A 105 -15.49 10.03 1.43
N ARG A 106 -14.55 10.76 0.82
CA ARG A 106 -13.30 11.17 1.47
C ARG A 106 -13.64 12.15 2.63
N PRO A 107 -12.87 12.15 3.74
CA PRO A 107 -11.65 11.38 3.97
C PRO A 107 -11.88 9.99 4.58
N GLU A 108 -13.12 9.59 4.88
CA GLU A 108 -13.39 8.30 5.52
C GLU A 108 -13.21 7.13 4.54
N GLY A 109 -13.80 7.25 3.35
CA GLY A 109 -13.67 6.31 2.23
C GLY A 109 -12.83 6.86 1.08
N ALA A 110 -12.94 6.23 -0.10
CA ALA A 110 -12.06 6.47 -1.24
C ALA A 110 -12.74 7.01 -2.51
N GLY A 111 -13.88 7.70 -2.36
CA GLY A 111 -14.64 8.34 -3.44
C GLY A 111 -15.83 7.52 -3.95
N SER A 112 -15.88 6.23 -3.64
CA SER A 112 -17.02 5.33 -3.88
C SER A 112 -16.92 4.11 -2.96
N GLU A 113 -17.99 3.34 -2.80
CA GLU A 113 -17.94 2.10 -2.03
C GLU A 113 -16.96 1.08 -2.64
N SER A 114 -16.98 0.93 -3.97
CA SER A 114 -16.07 0.02 -4.67
C SER A 114 -14.61 0.39 -4.43
N SER A 115 -14.29 1.69 -4.51
CA SER A 115 -12.95 2.20 -4.22
C SER A 115 -12.60 1.99 -2.76
N THR A 116 -13.51 2.25 -1.80
CA THR A 116 -13.25 2.03 -0.38
C THR A 116 -12.96 0.56 -0.07
N ARG A 117 -13.70 -0.37 -0.68
CA ARG A 117 -13.51 -1.82 -0.52
C ARG A 117 -12.20 -2.28 -1.12
N LEU A 118 -11.84 -1.76 -2.29
CA LEU A 118 -10.52 -1.97 -2.89
C LEU A 118 -9.41 -1.49 -1.94
N HIS A 119 -9.56 -0.30 -1.36
CA HIS A 119 -8.57 0.24 -0.44
C HIS A 119 -8.46 -0.54 0.89
N LEU A 120 -9.52 -1.24 1.34
CA LEU A 120 -9.39 -2.17 2.47
C LEU A 120 -8.39 -3.29 2.19
N LEU A 121 -8.39 -3.82 0.98
CA LEU A 121 -7.50 -4.92 0.57
C LEU A 121 -6.07 -4.41 0.42
N VAL A 122 -5.87 -3.32 -0.34
CA VAL A 122 -4.53 -2.77 -0.56
C VAL A 122 -3.89 -2.25 0.73
N CYS A 123 -4.64 -1.56 1.60
CA CYS A 123 -4.10 -1.03 2.86
C CYS A 123 -3.82 -2.14 3.87
N TYR A 124 -4.52 -3.28 3.80
CA TYR A 124 -4.13 -4.47 4.56
C TYR A 124 -2.79 -5.00 4.09
N LEU A 125 -2.59 -5.15 2.77
CA LEU A 125 -1.32 -5.60 2.20
C LEU A 125 -0.18 -4.63 2.51
N GLU A 126 -0.44 -3.33 2.42
CA GLU A 126 0.48 -2.26 2.81
C GLU A 126 0.90 -2.42 4.27
N TYR A 127 -0.04 -2.64 5.18
CA TYR A 127 0.28 -2.87 6.58
C TYR A 127 1.14 -4.13 6.79
N GLN A 128 0.83 -5.23 6.10
CA GLN A 128 1.64 -6.45 6.19
C GLN A 128 3.06 -6.24 5.65
N ALA A 129 3.20 -5.53 4.53
CA ALA A 129 4.49 -5.17 3.93
C ALA A 129 5.30 -4.29 4.89
N MET A 130 4.68 -3.24 5.45
CA MET A 130 5.33 -2.36 6.41
C MET A 130 5.80 -3.12 7.66
N LYS A 131 5.03 -4.09 8.17
CA LYS A 131 5.49 -4.93 9.29
C LYS A 131 6.74 -5.73 8.97
N LEU A 132 6.92 -6.16 7.72
CA LEU A 132 8.12 -6.87 7.28
C LEU A 132 9.31 -5.91 7.08
N LEU A 133 9.05 -4.72 6.54
CA LEU A 133 10.10 -3.76 6.19
C LEU A 133 10.65 -3.00 7.40
N VAL A 134 9.76 -2.54 8.29
CA VAL A 134 10.12 -1.62 9.39
C VAL A 134 9.81 -2.18 10.79
N GLY A 135 9.24 -3.38 10.85
CA GLY A 135 8.81 -4.01 12.09
C GLY A 135 7.44 -3.54 12.58
N GLU A 136 6.81 -4.34 13.43
CA GLU A 136 5.40 -4.20 13.78
C GLU A 136 5.05 -2.87 14.46
N ARG A 137 5.91 -2.42 15.39
CA ARG A 137 5.68 -1.16 16.11
C ARG A 137 5.70 0.05 15.17
N ALA A 138 6.69 0.14 14.29
CA ALA A 138 6.82 1.26 13.36
C ALA A 138 5.68 1.22 12.33
N ALA A 139 5.39 0.05 11.76
CA ALA A 139 4.27 -0.12 10.85
C ALA A 139 2.94 0.34 11.46
N ARG A 140 2.62 -0.10 12.69
CA ARG A 140 1.39 0.31 13.37
C ARG A 140 1.33 1.82 13.62
N GLN A 141 2.46 2.46 13.96
CA GLN A 141 2.54 3.91 14.13
C GLN A 141 2.27 4.63 12.81
N THR A 142 2.87 4.18 11.71
CA THR A 142 2.63 4.72 10.36
C THR A 142 1.16 4.60 9.96
N MET A 143 0.56 3.41 10.06
CA MET A 143 -0.86 3.23 9.71
C MET A 143 -1.78 4.08 10.60
N THR A 144 -1.43 4.28 11.87
CA THR A 144 -2.22 5.14 12.78
C THR A 144 -2.14 6.61 12.38
N ALA A 145 -0.98 7.09 11.92
CA ALA A 145 -0.84 8.45 11.39
C ALA A 145 -1.67 8.62 10.11
N LEU A 146 -1.61 7.65 9.19
CA LEU A 146 -2.40 7.63 7.95
C LEU A 146 -3.91 7.64 8.24
N ALA A 147 -4.36 6.88 9.25
CA ALA A 147 -5.75 6.87 9.72
C ALA A 147 -6.27 8.22 10.23
N GLY A 148 -5.40 9.18 10.54
CA GLY A 148 -5.76 10.56 10.89
C GLY A 148 -5.92 11.48 9.68
N HIS A 149 -5.39 11.10 8.51
CA HIS A 149 -5.31 11.94 7.33
C HIS A 149 -6.41 11.61 6.32
N HIS A 150 -6.30 10.46 5.65
CA HIS A 150 -7.14 10.01 4.53
C HIS A 150 -7.48 8.53 4.69
N TYR A 151 -8.46 8.04 3.94
CA TYR A 151 -9.02 6.68 4.06
C TYR A 151 -9.21 6.26 5.53
N ARG A 152 -9.70 7.19 6.35
CA ARG A 152 -9.58 7.10 7.80
C ARG A 152 -10.30 5.87 8.35
N TRP A 153 -11.49 5.57 7.83
CA TRP A 153 -12.21 4.36 8.19
C TRP A 153 -11.48 3.11 7.72
N VAL A 154 -10.91 3.13 6.51
CA VAL A 154 -10.16 2.00 5.95
C VAL A 154 -8.99 1.63 6.85
N TYR A 155 -8.10 2.58 7.17
CA TYR A 155 -6.94 2.29 8.02
C TYR A 155 -7.32 1.87 9.44
N ARG A 156 -8.36 2.49 10.03
CA ARG A 156 -8.87 2.05 11.34
C ARG A 156 -9.36 0.61 11.29
N THR A 157 -10.10 0.26 10.23
CA THR A 157 -10.64 -1.10 10.03
C THR A 157 -9.51 -2.11 9.81
N VAL A 158 -8.49 -1.77 9.01
CA VAL A 158 -7.28 -2.59 8.85
C VAL A 158 -6.60 -2.86 10.19
N LEU A 159 -6.47 -1.84 11.04
CA LEU A 159 -5.83 -1.95 12.35
C LEU A 159 -6.65 -2.73 13.39
N SER A 160 -7.98 -2.74 13.29
CA SER A 160 -8.87 -3.41 14.25
C SER A 160 -9.31 -4.80 13.80
N GLU A 161 -9.42 -5.04 12.50
CA GLU A 161 -9.97 -6.26 11.90
C GLU A 161 -8.96 -6.99 10.99
N GLU A 162 -7.68 -6.86 11.32
CA GLU A 162 -6.56 -7.41 10.55
C GLU A 162 -6.75 -8.90 10.21
N GLN A 163 -7.21 -9.71 11.17
CA GLN A 163 -7.42 -11.15 10.96
C GLN A 163 -8.55 -11.44 9.95
N THR A 164 -9.66 -10.69 10.04
CA THR A 164 -10.81 -10.83 9.14
C THR A 164 -10.39 -10.53 7.71
N ILE A 165 -9.73 -9.39 7.50
CA ILE A 165 -9.26 -8.98 6.17
C ILE A 165 -8.20 -9.96 5.66
N GLY A 166 -7.28 -10.39 6.53
CA GLY A 166 -6.24 -11.35 6.15
C GLY A 166 -6.79 -12.69 5.71
N ALA A 167 -7.82 -13.21 6.37
CA ALA A 167 -8.50 -14.43 5.94
C ALA A 167 -9.17 -14.27 4.56
N LEU A 168 -9.78 -13.10 4.30
CA LEU A 168 -10.39 -12.78 3.02
C LEU A 168 -9.33 -12.68 1.91
N VAL A 169 -8.27 -11.89 2.11
CA VAL A 169 -7.16 -11.73 1.17
C VAL A 169 -6.50 -13.09 0.86
N ALA A 170 -6.24 -13.91 1.88
CA ALA A 170 -5.67 -15.25 1.70
C ALA A 170 -6.60 -16.18 0.90
N ARG A 171 -7.89 -16.23 1.25
CA ARG A 171 -8.89 -17.08 0.57
C ARG A 171 -9.02 -16.76 -0.90
N HIS A 172 -8.83 -15.49 -1.27
CA HIS A 172 -8.95 -15.01 -2.64
C HIS A 172 -7.62 -15.01 -3.41
N GLY A 173 -6.50 -15.46 -2.80
CA GLY A 173 -5.21 -15.56 -3.49
C GLY A 173 -4.51 -14.22 -3.72
N LEU A 174 -4.76 -13.24 -2.85
CA LEU A 174 -4.23 -11.87 -2.95
C LEU A 174 -3.04 -11.63 -2.02
N LEU A 175 -2.35 -12.67 -1.55
CA LEU A 175 -1.12 -12.51 -0.77
C LEU A 175 0.10 -12.52 -1.72
N PRO A 176 0.94 -11.46 -1.71
CA PRO A 176 2.26 -11.51 -2.31
C PRO A 176 3.13 -12.62 -1.70
N GLU A 177 4.09 -13.12 -2.47
CA GLU A 177 4.94 -14.25 -2.11
C GLU A 177 5.62 -14.13 -0.72
N PRO A 178 6.19 -12.97 -0.32
CA PRO A 178 6.78 -12.83 1.02
C PRO A 178 5.80 -13.09 2.17
N LEU A 179 4.50 -12.79 1.96
CA LEU A 179 3.46 -13.02 2.97
C LEU A 179 3.04 -14.49 3.02
N LEU A 180 3.03 -15.18 1.86
CA LEU A 180 2.75 -16.61 1.80
C LEU A 180 3.81 -17.41 2.57
N GLN A 181 5.09 -17.11 2.35
CA GLN A 181 6.21 -17.81 3.00
C GLN A 181 6.19 -17.63 4.53
N ARG A 182 5.86 -16.42 5.03
CA ARG A 182 5.69 -16.17 6.47
C ARG A 182 4.50 -16.92 7.08
N GLY A 183 3.43 -17.11 6.30
CA GLY A 183 2.27 -17.88 6.72
C GLY A 183 2.57 -19.38 6.88
N VAL A 184 3.42 -19.93 6.01
CA VAL A 184 3.90 -21.31 6.08
C VAL A 184 4.85 -21.50 7.27
N ALA A 185 5.85 -20.63 7.44
CA ALA A 185 6.81 -20.72 8.55
C ALA A 185 6.12 -20.73 9.93
N ARG A 186 5.08 -19.92 10.12
CA ARG A 186 4.30 -19.90 11.39
C ARG A 186 3.43 -21.13 11.63
N ARG A 187 3.16 -21.96 10.62
CA ARG A 187 2.42 -23.22 10.77
C ARG A 187 3.33 -24.42 11.08
N GLU A 188 4.63 -24.32 10.82
CA GLU A 188 5.61 -25.36 11.12
C GLU A 188 6.18 -25.26 12.55
N GLU A 189 5.99 -24.11 13.21
CA GLU A 189 6.45 -23.84 14.59
C GLU A 189 5.38 -24.06 15.68
N GLY A 190 4.19 -24.54 15.33
CA GLY A 190 3.06 -24.79 16.26
C GLY A 190 2.57 -26.23 16.20
#